data_AF-A0A536H7C6-F1
#
_entry.id   AF-A0A536H7C6-F1
#
_cell.length_a   1.000
_cell.length_b   1.000
_cell.length_c   1.000
_cell.angle_alpha   90.00
_cell.angle_beta   90.00
_cell.angle_gamma   90.00
#
_symmetry.space_group_name_H-M   'P 1'
#
loop_
_entity.id
_entity.type
_entity.pdbx_description
1 polymer ?
#
loop_
_entity_poly.entity_id
_entity_poly.type
_entity_poly.pdbx_seq_one_letter_code
_entity_poly.pdbx_strand_id
1 'polypeptide(L)'
;MLDGMHSVDGVLDPVTGAAFRTALDSLAQWRGPEDTRNHGQRMADALAELLDHYMNEGRLPRRKGVRPYVTLTTTLQGLKDELGAPAAELELGMQISGKTVERLACDCTMSRVLLADSVVVDVGRATRTVSPATRRALQQRDRGCRWPGCDRPVGWSTPHHIVFWSRGGSTDLSNLVVLCHYHHRLVHEEEWRVVRVGDEVHVIPPEQLRTIFTRGPDVRWAA
;
A
#
# COMPACT_ATOMS: atom_id res chain seq x y z
N MET A 1 7.57 7.54 22.45
CA MET A 1 7.08 6.75 21.30
C MET A 1 6.11 7.64 20.56
N LEU A 2 6.29 7.82 19.24
CA LEU A 2 5.28 8.50 18.41
C LEU A 2 4.09 7.55 18.27
N ASP A 3 2.87 8.02 18.51
CA ASP A 3 1.67 7.18 18.53
C ASP A 3 1.52 6.37 17.23
N GLY A 4 1.37 5.05 17.37
CA GLY A 4 1.14 4.12 16.26
C GLY A 4 2.36 3.69 15.44
N MET A 5 3.58 4.15 15.76
CA MET A 5 4.81 3.71 15.07
C MET A 5 5.59 2.66 15.87
N HIS A 6 6.19 1.69 15.16
CA HIS A 6 7.11 0.71 15.76
C HIS A 6 8.58 1.08 15.49
N SER A 7 9.38 1.14 16.55
CA SER A 7 10.84 1.06 16.44
C SER A 7 11.26 -0.40 16.30
N VAL A 8 12.23 -0.66 15.42
CA VAL A 8 12.86 -1.96 15.28
C VAL A 8 14.32 -1.81 15.66
N ASP A 9 14.70 -2.42 16.78
CA ASP A 9 16.06 -2.36 17.32
C ASP A 9 16.66 -3.77 17.39
N GLY A 10 17.92 -3.92 16.99
CA GLY A 10 18.60 -5.22 16.99
C GLY A 10 20.05 -5.15 16.53
N VAL A 11 20.85 -6.13 16.94
CA VAL A 11 22.24 -6.32 16.49
C VAL A 11 22.28 -7.51 15.55
N LEU A 12 22.72 -7.27 14.32
CA LEU A 12 22.91 -8.30 13.30
C LEU A 12 24.36 -8.78 13.30
N ASP A 13 24.59 -10.06 13.02
CA ASP A 13 25.93 -10.54 12.73
C ASP A 13 26.47 -9.85 11.45
N PRO A 14 27.80 -9.83 11.23
CA PRO A 14 28.39 -9.08 10.12
C PRO A 14 27.86 -9.46 8.74
N VAL A 15 27.55 -10.75 8.50
CA VAL A 15 27.06 -11.23 7.20
C VAL A 15 25.63 -10.76 6.98
N THR A 16 24.77 -10.95 7.98
CA THR A 16 23.37 -10.50 7.91
C THR A 16 23.26 -8.98 7.83
N GLY A 17 24.09 -8.26 8.60
CA GLY A 17 24.14 -6.80 8.57
C GLY A 17 24.62 -6.23 7.23
N ALA A 18 25.53 -6.92 6.54
CA ALA A 18 25.94 -6.56 5.18
C ALA A 18 24.82 -6.81 4.15
N ALA A 19 24.16 -7.96 4.24
CA ALA A 19 23.03 -8.30 3.37
C ALA A 19 21.84 -7.33 3.56
N PHE A 20 21.50 -7.02 4.81
CA PHE A 20 20.44 -6.08 5.17
C PHE A 20 20.70 -4.69 4.58
N ARG A 21 21.92 -4.15 4.78
CA ARG A 21 22.30 -2.85 4.20
C ARG A 21 22.26 -2.87 2.69
N THR A 22 22.85 -3.88 2.06
CA THR A 22 22.86 -4.00 0.59
C THR A 22 21.46 -4.03 0.00
N ALA A 23 20.53 -4.77 0.63
CA ALA A 23 19.15 -4.84 0.18
C ALA A 23 18.43 -3.50 0.33
N LEU A 24 18.55 -2.83 1.49
CA LEU A 24 17.88 -1.55 1.72
C LEU A 24 18.48 -0.42 0.90
N ASP A 25 19.81 -0.32 0.77
CA ASP A 25 20.48 0.71 -0.01
C ASP A 25 20.06 0.66 -1.49
N SER A 26 19.88 -0.55 -2.05
CA SER A 26 19.37 -0.75 -3.41
C SER A 26 17.96 -0.17 -3.62
N LEU A 27 17.13 -0.19 -2.58
CA LEU A 27 15.75 0.32 -2.61
C LEU A 27 15.66 1.80 -2.20
N ALA A 28 16.53 2.26 -1.31
CA ALA A 28 16.54 3.59 -0.70
C ALA A 28 17.20 4.68 -1.56
N GLN A 29 17.31 4.45 -2.87
CA GLN A 29 17.92 5.35 -3.84
C GLN A 29 17.20 6.70 -3.88
N TRP A 30 17.98 7.78 -3.99
CA TRP A 30 17.45 9.13 -4.17
C TRP A 30 16.86 9.26 -5.57
N ARG A 31 15.62 9.76 -5.66
CA ARG A 31 14.86 9.78 -6.92
C ARG A 31 14.90 11.10 -7.69
N GLY A 32 15.82 12.00 -7.33
CA GLY A 32 15.98 13.30 -7.97
C GLY A 32 15.57 14.47 -7.08
N PRO A 33 15.67 15.72 -7.58
CA PRO A 33 15.49 16.95 -6.82
C PRO A 33 14.15 17.05 -6.06
N GLU A 34 13.12 16.40 -6.59
CA GLU A 34 11.77 16.38 -6.01
C GLU A 34 11.65 15.44 -4.78
N ASP A 35 12.62 14.54 -4.58
CA ASP A 35 12.64 13.60 -3.45
C ASP A 35 13.17 14.29 -2.19
N THR A 36 12.25 14.83 -1.40
CA THR A 36 12.55 15.56 -0.16
C THR A 36 12.84 14.66 1.05
N ARG A 37 12.78 13.33 0.90
CA ARG A 37 12.97 12.40 2.02
C ARG A 37 14.43 12.34 2.43
N ASN A 38 14.70 12.34 3.74
CA ASN A 38 16.05 12.11 4.26
C ASN A 38 16.47 10.63 4.10
N HIS A 39 17.75 10.34 4.36
CA HIS A 39 18.28 8.98 4.21
C HIS A 39 17.53 7.95 5.08
N GLY A 40 17.29 8.25 6.35
CA GLY A 40 16.56 7.36 7.26
C GLY A 40 15.13 7.08 6.80
N GLN A 41 14.44 8.08 6.26
CA GLN A 41 13.11 7.94 5.68
C GLN A 41 13.12 7.02 4.44
N ARG A 42 14.11 7.18 3.56
CA ARG A 42 14.27 6.28 2.40
C ARG A 42 14.57 4.85 2.83
N MET A 43 15.35 4.65 3.90
CA MET A 43 15.61 3.32 4.47
C MET A 43 14.36 2.69 5.09
N ALA A 44 13.54 3.47 5.79
CA ALA A 44 12.26 2.99 6.32
C ALA A 44 11.27 2.60 5.20
N ASP A 45 11.19 3.40 4.14
CA ASP A 45 10.39 3.09 2.95
C ASP A 45 10.93 1.86 2.21
N ALA A 46 12.26 1.70 2.12
CA ALA A 46 12.90 0.53 1.55
C ALA A 46 12.57 -0.76 2.33
N LEU A 47 12.56 -0.69 3.67
CA LEU A 47 12.17 -1.82 4.50
C LEU A 47 10.70 -2.17 4.31
N ALA A 48 9.82 -1.17 4.22
CA ALA A 48 8.40 -1.39 3.94
C ALA A 48 8.18 -2.02 2.55
N GLU A 49 8.88 -1.55 1.52
CA GLU A 49 8.85 -2.10 0.15
C GLU A 49 9.34 -3.56 0.14
N LEU A 50 10.45 -3.86 0.83
CA LEU A 50 11.00 -5.23 0.95
C LEU A 50 10.02 -6.19 1.64
N LEU A 51 9.40 -5.76 2.74
CA LEU A 51 8.41 -6.56 3.47
C LEU A 51 7.16 -6.81 2.61
N ASP A 52 6.66 -5.79 1.92
CA ASP A 52 5.52 -5.92 1.01
C ASP A 52 5.80 -6.93 -0.10
N HIS A 53 6.98 -6.86 -0.75
CA HIS A 53 7.37 -7.83 -1.78
C HIS A 53 7.42 -9.25 -1.23
N TYR A 54 8.09 -9.46 -0.09
CA TYR A 54 8.24 -10.80 0.48
C TYR A 54 6.89 -11.41 0.92
N MET A 55 5.97 -10.59 1.46
CA MET A 55 4.62 -11.03 1.78
C MET A 55 3.81 -11.41 0.52
N ASN A 56 3.97 -10.64 -0.55
CA ASN A 56 3.25 -10.82 -1.81
C ASN A 56 3.76 -12.00 -2.64
N GLU A 57 5.05 -12.34 -2.56
CA GLU A 57 5.64 -13.51 -3.21
C GLU A 57 5.03 -14.84 -2.77
N GLY A 58 4.37 -14.90 -1.60
CA GLY A 58 3.68 -16.09 -1.11
C GLY A 58 4.61 -17.22 -0.69
N ARG A 59 5.90 -16.93 -0.53
CA ARG A 59 6.95 -17.85 -0.05
C ARG A 59 6.99 -17.96 1.48
N LEU A 60 6.28 -17.09 2.18
CA LEU A 60 6.17 -17.15 3.63
C LEU A 60 5.50 -18.45 4.09
N PRO A 61 6.02 -19.10 5.14
CA PRO A 61 5.37 -20.28 5.70
C PRO A 61 3.96 -19.94 6.15
N ARG A 62 3.01 -20.78 5.75
CA ARG A 62 1.61 -20.63 6.17
C ARG A 62 1.51 -20.92 7.65
N ARG A 63 0.87 -20.03 8.41
CA ARG A 63 0.45 -20.32 9.78
C ARG A 63 -1.02 -20.71 9.75
N LYS A 64 -1.37 -21.89 10.29
CA LYS A 64 -2.74 -22.44 10.30
C LYS A 64 -3.41 -22.46 8.91
N GLY A 65 -2.64 -22.75 7.87
CA GLY A 65 -3.15 -22.86 6.49
C GLY A 65 -3.36 -21.53 5.74
N VAL A 66 -3.21 -20.38 6.42
CA VAL A 66 -3.40 -19.04 5.83
C VAL A 66 -2.03 -18.39 5.57
N ARG A 67 -1.92 -17.64 4.46
CA ARG A 67 -0.75 -16.77 4.19
C ARG A 67 -0.69 -15.68 5.26
N PRO A 68 0.49 -15.24 5.73
CA PRO A 68 0.54 -14.07 6.62
C PRO A 68 -0.13 -12.85 5.97
N TYR A 69 -1.00 -12.18 6.70
CA TYR A 69 -1.70 -10.97 6.28
C TYR A 69 -1.73 -9.98 7.45
N VAL A 70 -1.90 -8.69 7.12
CA VAL A 70 -2.15 -7.65 8.12
C VAL A 70 -3.66 -7.54 8.31
N THR A 71 -4.13 -7.73 9.55
CA THR A 71 -5.55 -7.53 9.90
C THR A 71 -5.79 -6.04 10.14
N LEU A 72 -6.80 -5.50 9.45
CA LEU A 72 -7.25 -4.12 9.56
C LEU A 72 -8.73 -4.10 9.92
N THR A 73 -9.06 -3.37 10.98
CA THR A 73 -10.44 -3.10 11.41
C THR A 73 -10.76 -1.64 11.11
N THR A 74 -11.83 -1.38 10.36
CA THR A 74 -12.27 -0.02 10.03
C THR A 74 -13.78 0.04 9.82
N THR A 75 -14.34 1.25 9.91
CA THR A 75 -15.74 1.52 9.56
C THR A 75 -15.88 1.80 8.06
N LEU A 76 -17.11 1.78 7.54
CA LEU A 76 -17.36 2.16 6.15
C LEU A 76 -16.99 3.64 5.90
N GLN A 77 -17.25 4.50 6.88
CA GLN A 77 -16.88 5.92 6.85
C GLN A 77 -15.36 6.09 6.81
N GLY A 78 -14.62 5.33 7.62
CA GLY A 78 -13.15 5.36 7.65
C GLY A 78 -12.52 4.89 6.34
N LEU A 79 -13.09 3.88 5.71
CA LEU A 79 -12.68 3.40 4.38
C LEU A 79 -12.94 4.43 3.27
N LYS A 80 -14.00 5.23 3.39
CA LYS A 80 -14.34 6.31 2.46
C LYS A 80 -13.59 7.61 2.75
N ASP A 81 -12.76 7.63 3.79
CA ASP A 81 -12.03 8.83 4.24
C ASP A 81 -12.98 10.00 4.55
N GLU A 82 -14.14 9.69 5.16
CA GLU A 82 -15.13 10.70 5.56
C GLU A 82 -14.65 11.47 6.80
N LEU A 83 -14.93 12.79 6.85
CA LEU A 83 -14.53 13.64 7.96
C LEU A 83 -15.21 13.19 9.27
N GLY A 84 -14.42 13.00 10.33
CA GLY A 84 -14.91 12.56 11.64
C GLY A 84 -15.11 11.05 11.77
N ALA A 85 -14.70 10.26 10.76
CA ALA A 85 -14.70 8.81 10.87
C ALA A 85 -13.76 8.33 11.99
N PRO A 86 -14.13 7.27 12.74
CA PRO A 86 -13.23 6.64 13.69
C PRO A 86 -11.93 6.17 13.00
N ALA A 87 -10.81 6.32 13.70
CA ALA A 87 -9.53 5.83 13.21
C ALA A 87 -9.60 4.32 12.95
N ALA A 88 -8.94 3.88 11.88
CA ALA A 88 -8.83 2.46 11.59
C ALA A 88 -7.70 1.84 12.40
N GLU A 89 -7.87 0.59 12.83
CA GLU A 89 -6.96 -0.08 13.75
C GLU A 89 -6.34 -1.34 13.12
N LEU A 90 -5.03 -1.51 13.33
CA LEU A 90 -4.34 -2.77 13.07
C LEU A 90 -4.46 -3.73 14.27
N GLU A 91 -4.06 -4.98 14.09
CA GLU A 91 -4.17 -6.11 15.05
C GLU A 91 -3.59 -5.86 16.47
N LEU A 92 -2.89 -4.75 16.69
CA LEU A 92 -2.33 -4.31 17.98
C LEU A 92 -2.91 -2.95 18.47
N GLY A 93 -4.08 -2.53 17.96
CA GLY A 93 -4.73 -1.27 18.34
C GLY A 93 -4.08 -0.01 17.75
N MET A 94 -3.19 -0.18 16.75
CA MET A 94 -2.50 0.94 16.12
C MET A 94 -3.39 1.65 15.12
N GLN A 95 -3.50 2.96 15.27
CA GLN A 95 -4.30 3.80 14.39
C GLN A 95 -3.58 4.11 13.09
N ILE A 96 -4.27 3.97 11.97
CA ILE A 96 -3.80 4.35 10.63
C ILE A 96 -4.77 5.32 9.95
N SER A 97 -4.26 6.12 9.02
CA SER A 97 -5.07 7.11 8.29
C SER A 97 -6.03 6.45 7.31
N GLY A 98 -7.15 7.12 7.00
CA GLY A 98 -8.09 6.69 5.95
C GLY A 98 -7.42 6.49 4.59
N LYS A 99 -6.42 7.30 4.24
CA LYS A 99 -5.58 7.08 3.04
C LYS A 99 -4.79 5.78 3.06
N THR A 100 -4.23 5.41 4.22
CA THR A 100 -3.50 4.15 4.38
C THR A 100 -4.47 2.97 4.26
N VAL A 101 -5.65 3.10 4.87
CA VAL A 101 -6.76 2.15 4.72
C VAL A 101 -7.13 1.99 3.26
N GLU A 102 -7.35 3.09 2.52
CA GLU A 102 -7.73 3.12 1.11
C GLU A 102 -6.66 2.50 0.18
N ARG A 103 -5.37 2.65 0.51
CA ARG A 103 -4.26 2.01 -0.21
C ARG A 103 -4.15 0.51 0.05
N LEU A 104 -4.13 0.10 1.32
CA LEU A 104 -4.21 -1.32 1.71
C LEU A 104 -5.49 -1.95 1.13
N ALA A 105 -6.47 -1.09 0.85
CA ALA A 105 -7.69 -1.41 0.20
C ALA A 105 -7.64 -1.64 -1.32
N CYS A 106 -6.50 -1.58 -2.01
CA CYS A 106 -6.49 -1.90 -3.44
C CYS A 106 -6.41 -3.40 -3.74
N ASP A 107 -5.80 -4.20 -2.86
CA ASP A 107 -5.60 -5.63 -3.12
C ASP A 107 -5.47 -6.43 -1.82
N CYS A 108 -6.59 -6.53 -1.10
CA CYS A 108 -6.66 -7.37 0.10
C CYS A 108 -7.98 -8.13 0.20
N THR A 109 -7.93 -9.23 0.94
CA THR A 109 -9.12 -9.97 1.35
C THR A 109 -9.77 -9.23 2.51
N MET A 110 -10.98 -8.69 2.30
CA MET A 110 -11.76 -8.07 3.36
C MET A 110 -12.82 -9.02 3.86
N SER A 111 -12.91 -9.16 5.18
CA SER A 111 -14.04 -9.79 5.85
C SER A 111 -14.89 -8.70 6.46
N ARG A 112 -16.16 -8.59 6.06
CA ARG A 112 -17.13 -7.73 6.72
C ARG A 112 -17.71 -8.51 7.89
N VAL A 113 -17.51 -8.03 9.12
CA VAL A 113 -18.22 -8.54 10.30
C VAL A 113 -19.30 -7.53 10.65
N LEU A 114 -20.53 -7.79 10.21
CA LEU A 114 -21.70 -7.10 10.76
C LEU A 114 -21.99 -7.72 12.12
N LEU A 115 -21.74 -6.99 13.21
CA LEU A 115 -22.16 -7.40 14.53
C LEU A 115 -23.68 -7.15 14.66
N ALA A 116 -24.48 -8.13 14.26
CA ALA A 116 -25.81 -8.35 14.81
C ALA A 116 -25.79 -9.76 15.41
N ASP A 117 -26.07 -9.86 16.71
CA ASP A 117 -26.15 -11.11 17.48
C ASP A 117 -25.23 -12.23 16.99
N SER A 118 -23.92 -12.03 17.18
CA SER A 118 -22.86 -13.05 17.10
C SER A 118 -22.78 -13.90 15.83
N VAL A 119 -23.26 -13.42 14.69
CA VAL A 119 -23.04 -14.07 13.38
C VAL A 119 -22.42 -13.07 12.40
N VAL A 120 -21.31 -13.48 11.77
CA VAL A 120 -20.72 -12.76 10.63
C VAL A 120 -21.71 -12.87 9.47
N VAL A 121 -22.63 -11.91 9.36
CA VAL A 121 -23.59 -11.83 8.26
C VAL A 121 -23.03 -10.94 7.15
N ASP A 122 -23.10 -11.47 5.93
CA ASP A 122 -22.92 -10.81 4.63
C ASP A 122 -21.49 -10.74 4.05
N VAL A 123 -21.32 -11.51 2.96
CA VAL A 123 -20.14 -11.66 2.09
C VAL A 123 -20.55 -11.23 0.66
N GLY A 124 -21.48 -10.29 0.49
CA GLY A 124 -22.11 -9.96 -0.80
C GLY A 124 -21.29 -9.12 -1.79
N ARG A 125 -20.17 -8.52 -1.36
CA ARG A 125 -19.18 -7.81 -2.23
C ARG A 125 -17.74 -8.18 -1.85
N ALA A 126 -17.53 -9.44 -1.47
CA ALA A 126 -16.44 -9.80 -0.57
C ALA A 126 -15.06 -10.08 -1.19
N THR A 127 -14.91 -10.11 -2.52
CA THR A 127 -13.61 -10.36 -3.13
C THR A 127 -13.13 -9.15 -3.91
N ARG A 128 -12.46 -8.26 -3.18
CA ARG A 128 -11.62 -7.21 -3.76
C ARG A 128 -10.22 -7.71 -4.13
N THR A 129 -9.85 -8.88 -3.64
CA THR A 129 -8.64 -9.60 -4.03
C THR A 129 -8.63 -9.80 -5.55
N VAL A 130 -7.60 -9.29 -6.22
CA VAL A 130 -7.45 -9.49 -7.66
C VAL A 130 -7.26 -10.97 -7.94
N SER A 131 -8.17 -11.55 -8.74
CA SER A 131 -8.14 -12.97 -9.05
C SER A 131 -6.79 -13.39 -9.68
N PRO A 132 -6.32 -14.63 -9.51
CA PRO A 132 -5.09 -15.08 -10.15
C PRO A 132 -5.08 -14.88 -11.68
N ALA A 133 -6.23 -15.02 -12.34
CA ALA A 133 -6.36 -14.78 -13.78
C ALA A 133 -6.20 -13.29 -14.13
N THR A 134 -6.89 -12.40 -13.40
CA THR A 134 -6.76 -10.95 -13.57
C THR A 134 -5.34 -10.48 -13.28
N ARG A 135 -4.68 -11.04 -12.26
CA ARG A 135 -3.28 -10.72 -11.93
C ARG A 135 -2.34 -11.11 -13.07
N ARG A 136 -2.49 -12.30 -13.65
CA ARG A 136 -1.68 -12.71 -14.82
C ARG A 136 -1.94 -11.80 -16.02
N ALA A 137 -3.19 -11.42 -16.27
CA ALA A 137 -3.54 -10.49 -17.34
C ALA A 137 -2.88 -9.11 -17.13
N LEU A 138 -2.91 -8.58 -15.90
CA LEU A 138 -2.19 -7.36 -15.53
C LEU A 138 -0.68 -7.50 -15.75
N GLN A 139 -0.09 -8.63 -15.35
CA GLN A 139 1.34 -8.88 -15.54
C GLN A 139 1.76 -8.84 -17.01
N GLN A 140 0.96 -9.43 -17.89
CA GLN A 140 1.24 -9.45 -19.32
C GLN A 140 1.01 -8.09 -19.98
N ARG A 141 -0.07 -7.39 -19.59
CA ARG A 141 -0.44 -6.09 -20.15
C ARG A 141 0.52 -4.98 -19.71
N ASP A 142 0.80 -4.91 -18.41
CA ASP A 142 1.47 -3.76 -17.83
C ASP A 142 2.99 -3.89 -17.83
N ARG A 143 3.53 -5.12 -17.72
CA ARG A 143 4.96 -5.48 -17.74
C ARG A 143 5.83 -4.85 -16.65
N GLY A 144 5.28 -3.98 -15.82
CA GLY A 144 5.96 -3.23 -14.77
C GLY A 144 5.09 -2.08 -14.30
N CYS A 145 5.59 -1.28 -13.37
CA CYS A 145 4.88 -0.09 -12.90
C CYS A 145 4.53 0.82 -14.09
N ARG A 146 3.24 1.18 -14.23
CA ARG A 146 2.76 2.00 -15.34
C ARG A 146 2.93 3.50 -15.15
N TRP A 147 3.63 3.90 -14.10
CA TRP A 147 3.98 5.30 -13.92
C TRP A 147 4.97 5.73 -15.03
N PRO A 148 4.75 6.86 -15.73
CA PRO A 148 5.63 7.30 -16.80
C PRO A 148 7.09 7.40 -16.35
N GLY A 149 7.99 6.72 -17.06
CA GLY A 149 9.42 6.71 -16.76
C GLY A 149 9.85 5.76 -15.63
N CYS A 150 8.93 4.99 -15.04
CA CYS A 150 9.27 3.97 -14.04
C CYS A 150 9.64 2.64 -14.71
N ASP A 151 10.72 2.02 -14.25
CA ASP A 151 11.24 0.74 -14.74
C ASP A 151 11.03 -0.42 -13.74
N ARG A 152 10.32 -0.17 -12.64
CA ARG A 152 10.10 -1.18 -11.61
C ARG A 152 9.36 -2.40 -12.19
N PRO A 153 9.90 -3.61 -12.03
CA PRO A 153 9.30 -4.81 -12.61
C PRO A 153 7.97 -5.15 -11.96
N VAL A 154 7.18 -5.99 -12.63
CA VAL A 154 5.84 -6.33 -12.13
C VAL A 154 5.84 -7.09 -10.81
N GLY A 155 6.92 -7.82 -10.49
CA GLY A 155 7.07 -8.46 -9.19
C GLY A 155 7.12 -7.46 -8.02
N TRP A 156 7.44 -6.20 -8.31
CA TRP A 156 7.57 -5.11 -7.34
C TRP A 156 6.39 -4.13 -7.40
N SER A 157 5.32 -4.54 -8.09
CA SER A 157 4.15 -3.71 -8.35
C SER A 157 2.88 -4.43 -7.91
N THR A 158 1.94 -3.65 -7.38
CA THR A 158 0.63 -4.13 -6.93
C THR A 158 -0.48 -3.54 -7.78
N PRO A 159 -1.61 -4.27 -7.98
CA PRO A 159 -2.78 -3.70 -8.63
C PRO A 159 -3.32 -2.50 -7.85
N HIS A 160 -3.72 -1.48 -8.60
CA HIS A 160 -4.31 -0.25 -8.13
C HIS A 160 -5.60 0.02 -8.92
N HIS A 161 -6.66 0.41 -8.23
CA HIS A 161 -7.93 0.78 -8.85
C HIS A 161 -7.89 2.24 -9.32
N ILE A 162 -8.06 2.50 -10.63
CA ILE A 162 -8.11 3.86 -11.22
C ILE A 162 -9.27 4.66 -10.62
N VAL A 163 -10.48 4.11 -10.71
CA VAL A 163 -11.60 4.54 -9.86
C VAL A 163 -11.49 3.74 -8.58
N PHE A 164 -11.20 4.43 -7.48
CA PHE A 164 -10.98 3.78 -6.19
C PHE A 164 -12.15 2.88 -5.80
N TRP A 165 -11.85 1.71 -5.25
CA TRP A 165 -12.87 0.77 -4.82
C TRP A 165 -13.77 1.33 -3.72
N SER A 166 -13.19 2.11 -2.78
CA SER A 166 -13.91 2.87 -1.73
C SER A 166 -14.99 3.79 -2.30
N ARG A 167 -14.80 4.25 -3.54
CA ARG A 167 -15.70 5.12 -4.31
C ARG A 167 -16.55 4.35 -5.32
N GLY A 168 -16.61 3.03 -5.20
CA GLY A 168 -17.46 2.16 -6.01
C GLY A 168 -16.79 1.53 -7.23
N GLY A 169 -15.48 1.74 -7.45
CA GLY A 169 -14.76 1.13 -8.57
C GLY A 169 -14.81 -0.41 -8.60
N SER A 170 -14.81 -0.99 -9.80
CA SER A 170 -14.84 -2.44 -9.99
C SER A 170 -13.44 -3.05 -9.97
N THR A 171 -13.33 -4.36 -9.69
CA THR A 171 -12.04 -5.10 -9.73
C THR A 171 -11.85 -5.76 -11.11
N ASP A 172 -12.28 -5.07 -12.17
CA ASP A 172 -12.11 -5.53 -13.54
C ASP A 172 -10.80 -5.04 -14.12
N LEU A 173 -10.27 -5.75 -15.12
CA LEU A 173 -9.02 -5.39 -15.80
C LEU A 173 -9.05 -3.95 -16.35
N SER A 174 -10.23 -3.44 -16.71
CA SER A 174 -10.41 -2.08 -17.22
C SER A 174 -10.20 -0.99 -16.17
N ASN A 175 -10.47 -1.29 -14.90
CA ASN A 175 -10.32 -0.34 -13.80
C ASN A 175 -9.00 -0.52 -13.02
N LEU A 176 -8.18 -1.50 -13.41
CA LEU A 176 -6.94 -1.83 -12.73
C LEU A 176 -5.72 -1.41 -13.54
N VAL A 177 -4.68 -0.96 -12.83
CA VAL A 177 -3.33 -0.69 -13.33
C VAL A 177 -2.32 -1.18 -12.28
N VAL A 178 -1.11 -1.60 -12.65
CA VAL A 178 -0.08 -1.94 -11.65
C VAL A 178 0.85 -0.75 -11.35
N LEU A 179 1.07 -0.50 -10.06
CA LEU A 179 1.96 0.54 -9.56
C LEU A 179 2.95 -0.04 -8.55
N CYS A 180 4.20 0.44 -8.55
CA CYS A 180 5.16 0.08 -7.51
C CYS A 180 4.78 0.71 -6.17
N HIS A 181 5.33 0.19 -5.06
CA HIS A 181 5.03 0.66 -3.71
C HIS A 181 5.05 2.20 -3.57
N TYR A 182 6.10 2.84 -4.10
CA TYR A 182 6.24 4.30 -4.08
C TYR A 182 5.14 5.02 -4.87
N HIS A 183 4.90 4.67 -6.14
CA HIS A 183 3.89 5.35 -6.96
C HIS A 183 2.46 5.06 -6.48
N HIS A 184 2.22 3.88 -5.93
CA HIS A 184 0.94 3.53 -5.31
C HIS A 184 0.68 4.43 -4.09
N ARG A 185 1.72 4.73 -3.31
CA ARG A 185 1.66 5.68 -2.20
C ARG A 185 1.35 7.09 -2.68
N LEU A 186 2.04 7.58 -3.72
CA LEU A 186 1.79 8.94 -4.25
C LEU A 186 0.30 9.17 -4.58
N VAL A 187 -0.35 8.15 -5.15
CA VAL A 187 -1.76 8.25 -5.55
C VAL A 187 -2.71 8.33 -4.35
N HIS A 188 -2.47 7.55 -3.31
CA HIS A 188 -3.35 7.54 -2.14
C HIS A 188 -3.02 8.64 -1.12
N GLU A 189 -1.74 8.93 -0.93
CA GLU A 189 -1.23 9.71 0.21
C GLU A 189 -0.74 11.10 -0.20
N GLU A 190 -0.50 11.35 -1.48
CA GLU A 190 -0.01 12.63 -2.02
C GLU A 190 -0.90 13.18 -3.16
N GLU A 191 -2.14 12.69 -3.25
CA GLU A 191 -3.21 13.20 -4.13
C GLU A 191 -2.91 13.17 -5.65
N TRP A 192 -1.89 12.41 -6.06
CA TRP A 192 -1.67 12.13 -7.48
C TRP A 192 -2.84 11.35 -8.06
N ARG A 193 -3.22 11.63 -9.30
CA ARG A 193 -4.29 10.90 -9.99
C ARG A 193 -3.72 10.11 -11.15
N VAL A 194 -4.15 8.87 -11.29
CA VAL A 194 -3.85 8.04 -12.46
C VAL A 194 -5.09 7.98 -13.32
N VAL A 195 -4.94 8.24 -14.61
CA VAL A 195 -6.01 8.06 -15.61
C VAL A 195 -5.49 7.19 -16.74
N ARG A 196 -6.39 6.45 -17.37
CA ARG A 196 -6.05 5.59 -18.50
C ARG A 196 -6.85 6.02 -19.73
N VAL A 197 -6.14 6.28 -20.82
CA VAL A 197 -6.70 6.70 -22.11
C VAL A 197 -6.26 5.68 -23.16
N GLY A 198 -7.17 4.78 -23.54
CA GLY A 198 -6.80 3.58 -24.30
C GLY A 198 -5.89 2.67 -23.48
N ASP A 199 -4.70 2.37 -24.02
CA ASP A 199 -3.65 1.60 -23.33
C ASP A 199 -2.61 2.50 -22.63
N GLU A 200 -2.68 3.82 -22.81
CA GLU A 200 -1.78 4.77 -22.17
C GLU A 200 -2.25 5.14 -20.76
N VAL A 201 -1.28 5.30 -19.86
CA VAL A 201 -1.49 5.71 -18.47
C VAL A 201 -0.89 7.08 -18.30
N HIS A 202 -1.73 8.06 -17.92
CA HIS A 202 -1.31 9.41 -17.60
C HIS A 202 -1.40 9.64 -16.09
N VAL A 203 -0.46 10.43 -15.58
CA VAL A 203 -0.44 10.85 -14.18
C VAL A 203 -0.70 12.35 -14.12
N ILE A 204 -1.64 12.74 -13.28
CA ILE A 204 -2.03 14.13 -13.08
C ILE A 204 -1.54 14.54 -11.69
N PRO A 205 -0.71 15.59 -11.58
CA PRO A 205 -0.23 16.07 -10.29
C PRO A 205 -1.39 16.66 -9.47
N PRO A 206 -1.22 16.76 -8.13
CA PRO A 206 -2.17 17.47 -7.30
C PRO A 206 -2.22 18.96 -7.65
N GLU A 207 -3.37 19.61 -7.41
CA GLU A 207 -3.54 21.06 -7.67
C GLU A 207 -2.61 21.92 -6.82
N GLN A 208 -2.17 21.39 -5.68
CA GLN A 208 -1.12 21.98 -4.85
C GLN A 208 -0.10 20.89 -4.56
N LEU A 209 1.17 21.12 -4.93
CA LEU A 209 2.29 20.31 -4.48
C LEU A 209 2.48 20.53 -2.98
N ARG A 210 1.69 19.81 -2.19
CA ARG A 210 1.84 19.77 -0.73
C ARG A 210 2.82 18.66 -0.41
N THR A 211 3.84 18.95 0.39
CA THR A 211 4.61 17.90 1.07
C THR A 211 3.70 17.30 2.14
N ILE A 212 2.84 16.36 1.76
CA ILE A 212 1.98 15.67 2.71
C ILE A 212 2.85 14.65 3.43
N PHE A 213 3.19 14.92 4.68
CA PHE A 213 3.87 13.97 5.55
C PHE A 213 2.86 12.95 6.09
N THR A 214 2.30 12.11 5.23
CA THR A 214 1.28 11.14 5.61
C THR A 214 1.93 9.93 6.28
N ARG A 215 2.00 9.95 7.61
CA ARG A 215 1.83 8.80 8.53
C ARG A 215 1.38 9.31 9.92
N GLY A 216 0.08 9.24 10.21
CA GLY A 216 -0.52 9.47 11.54
C GLY A 216 -0.93 10.93 11.87
N PRO A 217 -1.97 11.14 12.70
CA PRO A 217 -2.79 12.36 12.71
C PRO A 217 -2.13 13.65 13.24
N ASP A 218 -1.01 13.58 13.98
CA ASP A 218 -0.45 14.76 14.67
C ASP A 218 1.04 14.98 14.34
N VAL A 219 1.35 15.18 13.06
CA VAL A 219 2.73 15.32 12.54
C VAL A 219 3.50 16.52 13.12
N ARG A 220 4.66 16.23 13.74
CA ARG A 220 5.96 16.90 13.50
C ARG A 220 7.09 15.87 13.60
N TRP A 221 7.87 15.72 12.51
CA TRP A 221 9.04 14.84 12.49
C TRP A 221 10.20 15.47 13.28
N ALA A 222 10.79 14.69 14.18
CA ALA A 222 12.00 15.06 14.92
C ALA A 222 13.25 14.94 14.03
N ALA A 223 14.21 15.82 14.31
CA ALA A 223 15.56 15.88 13.77
C ALA A 223 16.37 14.59 13.97
#